data_AF-A6E7A0-F1
#
_entry.id   AF-A6E7A0-F1
#
_cell.length_a   1.000
_cell.length_b   1.000
_cell.length_c   1.000
_cell.angle_alpha   90.00
_cell.angle_beta   90.00
_cell.angle_gamma   90.00
#
_symmetry.space_group_name_H-M   'P 1'
#
loop_
_entity.id
_entity.type
_entity.pdbx_description
1 polymer ?
#
loop_
_entity_poly.entity_id
_entity_poly.type
_entity_poly.pdbx_seq_one_letter_code
_entity_poly.pdbx_strand_id
1 'polypeptide(L)'
;MLKRINWKSVFKCFAWMVCLSGVVVLMSFVDRKKHTVTCTNIKILIPGADNFIEREEIDAILKQSQGQLIGRQLEGINLQEIEKKMKANPYIAMATVYADMDGVIHVEVKQRQPILRVINSGGQDYYIDSDGLKMPVSPNFTANVLAANGNILEHFGGKVDTLITKLAVDLYTTAAFIKKDTLWDAQIEQLYVNEKKEIELIPRVGNQRIILGSADSLDVKMRNLLAFYKQAMPKVGWDTYKTINIKYTNQVVCEKSKADSVKVKVAPRPVVKDTVAANKPVIDALVRQQIAQEIKNDQLDDEGRLKVGAKPRPDPPKAEKKQAKPTSAANKPVVSSTTKPGAAQKPASAKEKVKTDTRKNK
;
A
#
# COMPACT_ATOMS: atom_id res chain seq x y z
N MET A 1 -63.10 -76.10 -2.09
CA MET A 1 -63.17 -74.79 -2.76
C MET A 1 -61.84 -74.05 -2.62
N LEU A 2 -60.80 -74.40 -3.39
CA LEU A 2 -59.55 -73.63 -3.43
C LEU A 2 -59.57 -72.81 -4.72
N LYS A 3 -59.99 -71.55 -4.59
CA LYS A 3 -60.16 -70.57 -5.67
C LYS A 3 -58.87 -70.41 -6.47
N ARG A 4 -59.05 -70.10 -7.76
CA ARG A 4 -58.05 -69.61 -8.73
C ARG A 4 -57.09 -68.59 -8.10
N ILE A 5 -55.94 -69.05 -7.58
CA ILE A 5 -54.86 -68.17 -7.14
C ILE A 5 -54.05 -67.77 -8.38
N ASN A 6 -53.96 -66.46 -8.62
CA ASN A 6 -53.11 -65.91 -9.66
C ASN A 6 -51.64 -66.01 -9.22
N TRP A 7 -51.01 -67.16 -9.47
CA TRP A 7 -49.63 -67.47 -9.07
C TRP A 7 -48.62 -66.42 -9.55
N LYS A 8 -48.87 -65.81 -10.72
CA LYS A 8 -48.08 -64.69 -11.24
C LYS A 8 -48.09 -63.46 -10.32
N SER A 9 -49.19 -63.18 -9.62
CA SER A 9 -49.27 -62.07 -8.67
C SER A 9 -48.60 -62.39 -7.34
N VAL A 10 -48.68 -63.63 -6.88
CA VAL A 10 -48.00 -64.10 -5.66
C VAL A 10 -46.48 -64.03 -5.83
N PHE A 11 -45.96 -64.47 -6.99
CA PHE A 11 -44.52 -64.41 -7.27
C PHE A 11 -44.00 -62.97 -7.35
N LYS A 12 -44.79 -62.04 -7.91
CA LYS A 12 -44.46 -60.61 -7.92
C LYS A 12 -44.44 -60.01 -6.50
N CYS A 13 -45.40 -60.35 -5.65
CA CYS A 13 -45.40 -59.93 -4.24
C CYS A 13 -44.21 -60.48 -3.47
N PHE A 14 -43.86 -61.75 -3.66
CA PHE A 14 -42.69 -62.36 -3.02
C PHE A 14 -41.38 -61.70 -3.50
N ALA A 15 -41.24 -61.49 -4.81
CA ALA A 15 -40.08 -60.79 -5.37
C ALA A 15 -39.96 -59.36 -4.83
N TRP A 16 -41.08 -58.64 -4.70
CA TRP A 16 -41.11 -57.33 -4.05
C TRP A 16 -40.69 -57.38 -2.57
N MET A 17 -41.13 -58.39 -1.83
CA MET A 17 -40.77 -58.55 -0.41
C MET A 17 -39.27 -58.84 -0.24
N VAL A 18 -38.69 -59.69 -1.10
CA VAL A 18 -37.25 -60.00 -1.09
C VAL A 18 -36.43 -58.77 -1.50
N CYS A 19 -36.86 -58.01 -2.51
CA CYS A 19 -36.23 -56.74 -2.86
C CYS A 19 -36.27 -55.75 -1.69
N LEU A 20 -37.43 -55.60 -1.03
CA LEU A 20 -37.58 -54.71 0.12
C LEU A 20 -36.66 -55.15 1.28
N SER A 21 -36.58 -56.44 1.59
CA SER A 21 -35.68 -56.92 2.65
C SER A 21 -34.21 -56.71 2.29
N GLY A 22 -33.85 -56.90 1.01
CA GLY A 22 -32.50 -56.63 0.51
C GLY A 22 -32.11 -55.16 0.71
N VAL A 23 -33.01 -54.22 0.40
CA VAL A 23 -32.80 -52.79 0.64
C VAL A 23 -32.60 -52.49 2.12
N VAL A 24 -33.43 -53.05 3.00
CA VAL A 24 -33.31 -52.84 4.46
C VAL A 24 -31.97 -53.36 5.01
N VAL A 25 -31.52 -54.54 4.55
CA VAL A 25 -30.24 -55.11 4.96
C VAL A 25 -29.08 -54.23 4.49
N LEU A 26 -29.09 -53.78 3.24
CA LEU A 26 -28.06 -52.88 2.71
C LEU A 26 -28.00 -51.58 3.51
N MET A 27 -29.14 -50.97 3.84
CA MET A 27 -29.19 -49.75 4.65
C MET A 27 -28.62 -49.97 6.06
N SER A 28 -28.93 -51.11 6.70
CA SER A 28 -28.41 -51.45 8.02
C SER A 28 -26.88 -51.66 8.03
N PHE A 29 -26.32 -52.24 6.97
CA PHE A 29 -24.86 -52.34 6.80
C PHE A 29 -24.19 -50.98 6.60
N VAL A 30 -24.84 -50.06 5.88
CA VAL A 30 -24.34 -48.70 5.67
C VAL A 30 -24.28 -47.93 6.99
N ASP A 31 -25.32 -47.98 7.80
CA ASP A 31 -25.32 -47.29 9.10
C ASP A 31 -24.25 -47.86 10.04
N ARG A 32 -24.11 -49.19 10.14
CA ARG A 32 -23.05 -49.79 10.97
C ARG A 32 -21.64 -49.41 10.53
N LYS A 33 -21.38 -49.33 9.23
CA LYS A 33 -20.09 -48.86 8.73
C LYS A 33 -19.85 -47.39 9.09
N LYS A 34 -20.86 -46.51 8.96
CA LYS A 34 -20.74 -45.09 9.35
C LYS A 34 -20.39 -44.92 10.84
N HIS A 35 -21.01 -45.68 11.73
CA HIS A 35 -20.78 -45.60 13.18
C HIS A 35 -19.37 -46.03 13.63
N THR A 36 -18.61 -46.74 12.78
CA THR A 36 -17.31 -47.31 13.16
C THR A 36 -16.12 -46.48 12.62
N VAL A 37 -16.36 -45.50 11.75
CA VAL A 37 -15.25 -44.74 11.15
C VAL A 37 -14.72 -43.70 12.13
N THR A 38 -13.44 -43.82 12.47
CA THR A 38 -12.70 -42.85 13.27
C THR A 38 -11.93 -41.87 12.39
N CYS A 39 -11.74 -40.66 12.89
CA CYS A 39 -10.90 -39.67 12.24
C CYS A 39 -9.44 -40.11 12.34
N THR A 40 -8.84 -40.44 11.20
CA THR A 40 -7.46 -40.92 11.10
C THR A 40 -6.49 -39.79 10.80
N ASN A 41 -6.91 -38.82 9.97
CA ASN A 41 -6.04 -37.73 9.53
C ASN A 41 -6.83 -36.47 9.18
N ILE A 42 -6.16 -35.32 9.15
CA ILE A 42 -6.71 -34.02 8.74
C ILE A 42 -5.83 -33.46 7.62
N LYS A 43 -6.44 -33.15 6.48
CA LYS A 43 -5.78 -32.53 5.34
C LYS A 43 -6.26 -31.09 5.20
N ILE A 44 -5.34 -30.14 5.39
CA ILE A 44 -5.61 -28.71 5.29
C ILE A 44 -5.06 -28.18 3.98
N LEU A 45 -5.95 -27.65 3.14
CA LEU A 45 -5.65 -27.00 1.87
C LEU A 45 -5.97 -25.50 1.97
N ILE A 46 -4.94 -24.68 1.80
CA ILE A 46 -5.04 -23.21 1.75
C ILE A 46 -4.55 -22.78 0.37
N PRO A 47 -5.42 -22.62 -0.63
CA PRO A 47 -5.03 -22.08 -1.92
C PRO A 47 -4.64 -20.60 -1.81
N GLY A 48 -3.57 -20.21 -2.53
CA GLY A 48 -3.12 -18.83 -2.65
C GLY A 48 -1.63 -18.64 -2.36
N ALA A 49 -1.12 -17.46 -2.71
CA ALA A 49 0.25 -17.04 -2.39
C ALA A 49 0.31 -16.07 -1.20
N ASP A 50 -0.84 -15.52 -0.79
CA ASP A 50 -0.93 -14.63 0.36
C ASP A 50 -0.91 -15.45 1.66
N ASN A 51 -0.21 -14.95 2.68
CA ASN A 51 -0.04 -15.63 3.96
C ASN A 51 -0.84 -14.91 5.07
N PHE A 52 -2.13 -14.65 4.84
CA PHE A 52 -2.98 -14.09 5.89
C PHE A 52 -3.25 -15.08 7.01
N ILE A 53 -3.28 -16.38 6.69
CA ILE A 53 -3.56 -17.48 7.61
C ILE A 53 -2.56 -18.60 7.37
N GLU A 54 -1.95 -19.06 8.46
CA GLU A 54 -1.04 -20.20 8.46
C GLU A 54 -1.77 -21.49 8.89
N ARG A 55 -1.17 -22.65 8.59
CA ARG A 55 -1.75 -23.95 8.94
C ARG A 55 -1.91 -24.10 10.45
N GLU A 56 -0.96 -23.56 11.20
CA GLU A 56 -0.88 -23.57 12.65
C GLU A 56 -2.07 -22.84 13.29
N GLU A 57 -2.52 -21.75 12.67
CA GLU A 57 -3.69 -21.00 13.12
C GLU A 57 -4.99 -21.80 12.88
N ILE A 58 -5.09 -22.50 11.75
CA ILE A 58 -6.21 -23.41 11.48
C ILE A 58 -6.22 -24.57 12.47
N ASP A 59 -5.07 -25.17 12.75
CA ASP A 59 -4.93 -26.23 13.75
C ASP A 59 -5.32 -25.75 15.16
N ALA A 60 -4.98 -24.51 15.52
CA ALA A 60 -5.40 -23.89 16.77
C ALA A 60 -6.93 -23.72 16.83
N ILE A 61 -7.56 -23.25 15.75
CA ILE A 61 -9.03 -23.11 15.66
C ILE A 61 -9.72 -24.48 15.77
N LEU A 62 -9.18 -25.51 15.12
CA LEU A 62 -9.70 -26.88 15.20
C LEU A 62 -9.64 -27.42 16.63
N LYS A 63 -8.49 -27.26 17.30
CA LYS A 63 -8.29 -27.68 18.70
C LYS A 63 -9.20 -26.91 19.66
N GLN A 64 -9.35 -25.61 19.49
CA GLN A 64 -10.27 -24.79 20.28
C GLN A 64 -11.73 -25.18 20.03
N SER A 65 -12.05 -25.62 18.82
CA SER A 65 -13.42 -25.95 18.45
C SER A 65 -13.92 -27.25 19.07
N GLN A 66 -13.17 -28.33 18.89
CA GLN A 66 -13.61 -29.70 19.18
C GLN A 66 -12.55 -30.53 19.92
N GLY A 67 -11.40 -29.94 20.28
CA GLY A 67 -10.29 -30.64 20.90
C GLY A 67 -9.48 -31.47 19.90
N GLN A 68 -8.93 -32.59 20.37
CA GLN A 68 -8.19 -33.51 19.52
C GLN A 68 -9.17 -34.33 18.65
N LEU A 69 -9.13 -34.07 17.35
CA LEU A 69 -10.02 -34.73 16.38
C LEU A 69 -9.53 -36.13 15.99
N ILE A 70 -8.22 -36.33 15.90
CA ILE A 70 -7.61 -37.60 15.52
C ILE A 70 -7.91 -38.66 16.60
N GLY A 71 -8.44 -39.81 16.17
CA GLY A 71 -8.85 -40.92 17.03
C GLY A 71 -10.31 -40.86 17.50
N ARG A 72 -11.03 -39.77 17.22
CA ARG A 72 -12.45 -39.62 17.58
C ARG A 72 -13.36 -40.22 16.51
N GLN A 73 -14.52 -40.73 16.91
CA GLN A 73 -15.57 -41.14 15.96
C GLN A 73 -16.07 -39.92 15.17
N LEU A 74 -16.18 -40.05 13.85
CA LEU A 74 -16.57 -38.95 12.95
C LEU A 74 -17.97 -38.41 13.25
N GLU A 75 -18.91 -39.26 13.64
CA GLU A 75 -20.27 -38.86 13.99
C GLU A 75 -20.33 -37.91 15.18
N GLY A 76 -19.37 -38.03 16.11
CA GLY A 76 -19.25 -37.14 17.26
C GLY A 76 -18.55 -35.81 16.95
N ILE A 77 -18.09 -35.59 15.72
CA ILE A 77 -17.41 -34.36 15.31
C ILE A 77 -18.41 -33.46 14.59
N ASN A 78 -18.66 -32.27 15.16
CA ASN A 78 -19.52 -31.31 14.53
C ASN A 78 -18.76 -30.50 13.47
N LEU A 79 -18.78 -30.98 12.22
CA LEU A 79 -18.13 -30.32 11.08
C LEU A 79 -18.71 -28.92 10.82
N GLN A 80 -20.02 -28.73 11.02
CA GLN A 80 -20.68 -27.43 10.85
C GLN A 80 -20.20 -26.40 11.88
N GLU A 81 -19.97 -26.82 13.13
CA GLU A 81 -19.42 -25.94 14.17
C GLU A 81 -17.97 -25.53 13.85
N ILE A 82 -17.18 -26.48 13.34
CA ILE A 82 -15.82 -26.21 12.87
C ILE A 82 -15.83 -25.18 11.73
N GLU A 83 -16.68 -25.36 10.71
CA GLU A 83 -16.82 -24.39 9.61
C GLU A 83 -17.23 -23.01 10.12
N LYS A 84 -18.20 -22.94 11.04
CA LYS A 84 -18.69 -21.68 11.61
C LYS A 84 -17.59 -20.95 12.38
N LYS A 85 -16.79 -21.68 13.17
CA LYS A 85 -15.65 -21.10 13.91
C LYS A 85 -14.55 -20.63 12.97
N MET A 86 -14.25 -21.35 11.89
CA MET A 86 -13.32 -20.87 10.87
C MET A 86 -13.84 -19.60 10.19
N LYS A 87 -15.11 -19.56 9.77
CA LYS A 87 -15.71 -18.37 9.16
C LYS A 87 -15.77 -17.15 10.09
N ALA A 88 -15.65 -17.34 11.40
CA ALA A 88 -15.57 -16.23 12.35
C ALA A 88 -14.22 -15.49 12.28
N ASN A 89 -13.17 -16.11 11.73
CA ASN A 89 -11.90 -15.45 11.48
C ASN A 89 -12.06 -14.43 10.33
N PRO A 90 -11.73 -13.14 10.54
CA PRO A 90 -11.95 -12.12 9.53
C PRO A 90 -11.11 -12.29 8.26
N TYR A 91 -10.02 -13.07 8.30
CA TYR A 91 -9.16 -13.32 7.14
C TYR A 91 -9.70 -14.45 6.23
N ILE A 92 -10.70 -15.22 6.69
CA ILE A 92 -11.32 -16.31 5.92
C ILE A 92 -12.50 -15.76 5.11
N ALA A 93 -12.45 -15.94 3.79
CA ALA A 93 -13.58 -15.65 2.90
C ALA A 93 -14.57 -16.82 2.90
N MET A 94 -14.05 -18.04 2.79
CA MET A 94 -14.84 -19.27 2.77
C MET A 94 -14.05 -20.39 3.45
N ALA A 95 -14.74 -21.21 4.23
CA ALA A 95 -14.22 -22.46 4.75
C ALA A 95 -15.21 -23.58 4.45
N THR A 96 -14.70 -24.68 3.93
CA THR A 96 -15.44 -25.90 3.63
C THR A 96 -14.76 -27.05 4.36
N VAL A 97 -15.53 -27.79 5.14
CA VAL A 97 -15.02 -28.92 5.92
C VAL A 97 -15.90 -30.12 5.71
N TYR A 98 -15.29 -31.20 5.24
CA TYR A 98 -15.98 -32.47 4.99
C TYR A 98 -15.11 -33.64 5.40
N ALA A 99 -15.74 -34.78 5.65
CA ALA A 99 -15.06 -36.02 5.97
C ALA A 99 -15.24 -37.03 4.84
N ASP A 100 -14.18 -37.78 4.54
CA ASP A 100 -14.22 -38.88 3.57
C ASP A 100 -14.59 -40.21 4.26
N MET A 101 -14.95 -41.22 3.46
CA MET A 101 -15.28 -42.57 3.93
C MET A 101 -14.08 -43.28 4.59
N ASP A 102 -12.85 -42.88 4.24
CA ASP A 102 -11.60 -43.37 4.85
C ASP A 102 -11.31 -42.72 6.21
N GLY A 103 -12.19 -41.83 6.68
CA GLY A 103 -12.03 -41.12 7.95
C GLY A 103 -10.96 -40.04 7.93
N VAL A 104 -10.72 -39.42 6.77
CA VAL A 104 -9.89 -38.22 6.64
C VAL A 104 -10.79 -37.00 6.62
N ILE A 105 -10.51 -36.00 7.46
CA ILE A 105 -11.20 -34.71 7.42
C ILE A 105 -10.42 -33.79 6.47
N HIS A 106 -11.13 -33.27 5.48
CA HIS A 106 -10.63 -32.29 4.54
C HIS A 106 -11.10 -30.91 4.96
N VAL A 107 -10.15 -29.98 5.07
CA VAL A 107 -10.37 -28.58 5.41
C VAL A 107 -9.85 -27.75 4.26
N GLU A 108 -10.75 -27.11 3.53
CA GLU A 108 -10.42 -26.19 2.45
C GLU A 108 -10.75 -24.76 2.88
N VAL A 109 -9.73 -23.89 2.90
CA VAL A 109 -9.87 -22.51 3.39
C VAL A 109 -9.47 -21.54 2.30
N LYS A 110 -10.43 -20.76 1.81
CA LYS A 110 -10.20 -19.64 0.90
C LYS A 110 -9.97 -18.36 1.70
N GLN A 111 -8.78 -17.78 1.55
CA GLN A 111 -8.42 -16.51 2.18
C GLN A 111 -9.12 -15.33 1.51
N ARG A 112 -9.39 -14.26 2.26
CA ARG A 112 -9.83 -12.98 1.69
C ARG A 112 -8.70 -12.37 0.87
N GLN A 113 -9.10 -11.65 -0.18
CA GLN A 113 -8.18 -11.01 -1.11
C GLN A 113 -8.40 -9.50 -1.03
N PRO A 114 -7.54 -8.76 -0.31
CA PRO A 114 -7.64 -7.32 -0.23
C PRO A 114 -7.35 -6.69 -1.59
N ILE A 115 -8.03 -5.59 -1.90
CA ILE A 115 -7.75 -4.79 -3.11
C ILE A 115 -7.34 -3.35 -2.79
N LEU A 116 -7.69 -2.88 -1.58
CA LEU A 116 -7.44 -1.52 -1.14
C LEU A 116 -7.16 -1.52 0.37
N ARG A 117 -6.09 -0.86 0.80
CA ARG A 117 -5.84 -0.53 2.21
C ARG A 117 -6.35 0.87 2.47
N VAL A 118 -7.11 1.09 3.52
CA VAL A 118 -7.65 2.40 3.89
C VAL A 118 -7.06 2.83 5.23
N ILE A 119 -6.43 4.00 5.22
CA ILE A 119 -5.97 4.71 6.40
C ILE A 119 -6.87 5.93 6.56
N ASN A 120 -7.81 5.84 7.50
CA ASN A 120 -8.82 6.88 7.68
C ASN A 120 -8.26 8.10 8.43
N SER A 121 -9.03 9.20 8.45
CA SER A 121 -8.59 10.43 9.13
C SER A 121 -8.47 10.27 10.65
N GLY A 122 -9.12 9.25 11.21
CA GLY A 122 -9.04 8.87 12.63
C GLY A 122 -7.84 7.97 12.96
N GLY A 123 -6.97 7.67 11.99
CA GLY A 123 -5.79 6.82 12.17
C GLY A 123 -6.09 5.32 12.24
N GLN A 124 -7.33 4.91 11.92
CA GLN A 124 -7.68 3.49 11.78
C GLN A 124 -7.19 2.98 10.43
N ASP A 125 -6.69 1.74 10.44
CA ASP A 125 -6.14 1.05 9.28
C ASP A 125 -6.85 -0.29 9.09
N TYR A 126 -7.34 -0.53 7.87
CA TYR A 126 -8.06 -1.73 7.49
C TYR A 126 -7.97 -1.94 5.98
N TYR A 127 -8.21 -3.17 5.54
CA TYR A 127 -8.34 -3.48 4.12
C TYR A 127 -9.81 -3.52 3.70
N ILE A 128 -10.04 -3.34 2.40
CA ILE A 128 -11.29 -3.66 1.72
C ILE A 128 -10.98 -4.82 0.76
N ASP A 129 -11.75 -5.89 0.86
CA ASP A 129 -11.61 -7.08 0.03
C ASP A 129 -12.25 -6.93 -1.36
N SER A 130 -12.05 -7.93 -2.20
CA SER A 130 -12.63 -8.01 -3.55
C SER A 130 -14.15 -8.04 -3.61
N ASP A 131 -14.81 -8.30 -2.48
CA ASP A 131 -16.27 -8.32 -2.36
C ASP A 131 -16.82 -7.00 -1.78
N GLY A 132 -15.94 -6.03 -1.50
CA GLY A 132 -16.30 -4.73 -0.91
C GLY A 132 -16.57 -4.79 0.59
N LEU A 133 -16.00 -5.76 1.31
CA LEU A 133 -16.10 -5.89 2.75
C LEU A 133 -14.81 -5.40 3.42
N LYS A 134 -14.98 -4.68 4.53
CA LYS A 134 -13.87 -4.22 5.38
C LYS A 134 -13.29 -5.42 6.13
N MET A 135 -11.97 -5.51 6.26
CA MET A 135 -11.29 -6.52 7.05
C MET A 135 -10.10 -5.90 7.79
N PRO A 136 -9.75 -6.37 9.00
CA PRO A 136 -8.65 -5.81 9.76
C PRO A 136 -7.30 -6.09 9.08
N VAL A 137 -6.28 -5.31 9.45
CA VAL A 137 -4.90 -5.61 9.07
C VAL A 137 -4.35 -6.80 9.86
N SER A 138 -3.63 -7.70 9.18
CA SER A 138 -2.95 -8.81 9.85
C SER A 138 -1.60 -8.36 10.38
N PRO A 139 -1.21 -8.77 11.61
CA PRO A 139 0.14 -8.54 12.11
C PRO A 139 1.20 -9.39 11.38
N ASN A 140 0.79 -10.50 10.78
CA ASN A 140 1.69 -11.48 10.18
C ASN A 140 1.99 -11.17 8.71
N PHE A 141 1.08 -10.47 8.02
CA PHE A 141 1.20 -10.23 6.58
C PHE A 141 0.65 -8.87 6.16
N THR A 142 1.39 -8.20 5.28
CA THR A 142 0.97 -6.95 4.62
C THR A 142 0.79 -7.22 3.14
N ALA A 143 -0.44 -7.06 2.64
CA ALA A 143 -0.72 -7.22 1.23
C ALA A 143 -0.19 -6.02 0.41
N ASN A 144 0.31 -6.32 -0.78
CA ASN A 144 0.72 -5.32 -1.75
C ASN A 144 -0.52 -4.86 -2.56
N VAL A 145 -1.20 -3.85 -2.02
CA VAL A 145 -2.44 -3.29 -2.58
C VAL A 145 -2.37 -1.76 -2.59
N LEU A 146 -3.24 -1.13 -3.37
CA LEU A 146 -3.40 0.32 -3.36
C LEU A 146 -3.67 0.83 -1.95
N ALA A 147 -3.10 1.97 -1.60
CA ALA A 147 -3.36 2.63 -0.32
C ALA A 147 -4.26 3.85 -0.53
N ALA A 148 -5.34 3.96 0.24
CA ALA A 148 -6.20 5.13 0.33
C ALA A 148 -5.99 5.85 1.65
N ASN A 149 -5.73 7.15 1.61
CA ASN A 149 -5.58 7.99 2.80
C ASN A 149 -6.14 9.41 2.58
N GLY A 150 -6.15 10.22 3.63
CA GLY A 150 -6.64 11.60 3.60
C GLY A 150 -7.94 11.78 4.39
N ASN A 151 -8.84 12.63 3.91
CA ASN A 151 -10.08 12.97 4.60
C ASN A 151 -11.18 11.90 4.44
N ILE A 152 -10.89 10.68 4.92
CA ILE A 152 -11.80 9.53 4.87
C ILE A 152 -12.42 9.35 6.26
N LEU A 153 -13.74 9.49 6.35
CA LEU A 153 -14.51 9.40 7.60
C LEU A 153 -15.13 8.02 7.85
N GLU A 154 -14.87 7.05 6.96
CA GLU A 154 -15.38 5.68 7.10
C GLU A 154 -14.77 5.00 8.34
N HIS A 155 -15.63 4.62 9.27
CA HIS A 155 -15.25 3.96 10.51
C HIS A 155 -15.17 2.44 10.32
N PHE A 156 -14.20 1.83 11.01
CA PHE A 156 -14.05 0.38 11.07
C PHE A 156 -14.16 -0.13 12.51
N GLY A 157 -15.15 -0.98 12.76
CA GLY A 157 -15.44 -1.54 14.09
C GLY A 157 -14.63 -2.80 14.46
N GLY A 158 -13.59 -3.14 13.71
CA GLY A 158 -12.75 -4.33 13.99
C GLY A 158 -13.32 -5.66 13.50
N LYS A 159 -14.48 -5.67 12.85
CA LYS A 159 -15.13 -6.87 12.31
C LYS A 159 -15.40 -6.70 10.82
N VAL A 160 -15.54 -7.83 10.13
CA VAL A 160 -15.94 -7.82 8.73
C VAL A 160 -17.29 -7.14 8.57
N ASP A 161 -17.32 -6.06 7.79
CA ASP A 161 -18.48 -5.18 7.67
C ASP A 161 -18.53 -4.52 6.28
N THR A 162 -19.72 -4.13 5.86
CA THR A 162 -19.97 -3.46 4.58
C THR A 162 -19.49 -2.00 4.58
N LEU A 163 -19.28 -1.44 3.40
CA LEU A 163 -18.98 -0.02 3.24
C LEU A 163 -20.22 0.82 3.54
N ILE A 164 -20.07 1.85 4.37
CA ILE A 164 -21.18 2.67 4.86
C ILE A 164 -21.30 3.96 4.04
N THR A 165 -20.18 4.62 3.79
CA THR A 165 -20.16 5.92 3.11
C THR A 165 -20.03 5.77 1.59
N LYS A 166 -20.68 6.68 0.85
CA LYS A 166 -20.53 6.78 -0.61
C LYS A 166 -19.06 6.92 -1.03
N LEU A 167 -18.27 7.69 -0.27
CA LEU A 167 -16.85 7.89 -0.56
C LEU A 167 -16.07 6.58 -0.48
N ALA A 168 -16.34 5.72 0.50
CA ALA A 168 -15.71 4.41 0.61
C ALA A 168 -16.08 3.50 -0.58
N VAL A 169 -17.34 3.54 -1.02
CA VAL A 169 -17.80 2.83 -2.23
C VAL A 169 -17.11 3.37 -3.49
N ASP A 170 -16.98 4.69 -3.62
CA ASP A 170 -16.30 5.32 -4.75
C ASP A 170 -14.80 4.96 -4.77
N LEU A 171 -14.14 4.91 -3.60
CA LEU A 171 -12.75 4.46 -3.46
C LEU A 171 -12.59 2.99 -3.85
N TYR A 172 -13.46 2.12 -3.34
CA TYR A 172 -13.48 0.70 -3.70
C TYR A 172 -13.68 0.50 -5.20
N THR A 173 -14.65 1.19 -5.79
CA THR A 173 -14.95 1.12 -7.23
C THR A 173 -13.75 1.57 -8.07
N THR A 174 -13.09 2.65 -7.64
CA THR A 174 -11.88 3.17 -8.30
C THR A 174 -10.72 2.17 -8.19
N ALA A 175 -10.48 1.61 -7.01
CA ALA A 175 -9.43 0.62 -6.78
C ALA A 175 -9.67 -0.66 -7.60
N ALA A 176 -10.89 -1.17 -7.63
CA ALA A 176 -11.27 -2.34 -8.43
C ALA A 176 -11.08 -2.07 -9.94
N PHE A 177 -11.42 -0.87 -10.42
CA PHE A 177 -11.20 -0.47 -11.80
C PHE A 177 -9.70 -0.45 -12.15
N ILE A 178 -8.88 0.15 -11.29
CA ILE A 178 -7.43 0.23 -11.47
C ILE A 178 -6.82 -1.18 -11.47
N LYS A 179 -7.23 -2.03 -10.52
CA LYS A 179 -6.68 -3.39 -10.37
C LYS A 179 -6.96 -4.29 -11.57
N LYS A 180 -8.03 -4.02 -12.31
CA LYS A 180 -8.41 -4.77 -13.52
C LYS A 180 -7.51 -4.46 -14.72
N ASP A 181 -6.90 -3.28 -14.77
CA ASP A 181 -6.06 -2.84 -15.89
C ASP A 181 -4.58 -2.88 -15.51
N THR A 182 -3.79 -3.68 -16.23
CA THR A 182 -2.35 -3.85 -15.99
C THR A 182 -1.55 -2.55 -16.04
N LEU A 183 -1.97 -1.57 -16.85
CA LEU A 183 -1.29 -0.29 -16.97
C LEU A 183 -1.56 0.58 -15.75
N TRP A 184 -2.82 0.63 -15.29
CA TRP A 184 -3.19 1.46 -14.15
C TRP A 184 -2.72 0.86 -12.83
N ASP A 185 -2.78 -0.47 -12.66
CA ASP A 185 -2.25 -1.17 -11.48
C ASP A 185 -0.75 -0.94 -11.29
N ALA A 186 0.02 -0.81 -12.39
CA ALA A 186 1.45 -0.51 -12.32
C ALA A 186 1.76 0.98 -12.15
N GLN A 187 0.85 1.86 -12.59
CA GLN A 187 1.08 3.29 -12.65
C GLN A 187 0.54 4.03 -11.42
N ILE A 188 -0.51 3.55 -10.75
CA ILE A 188 -1.11 4.21 -9.58
C ILE A 188 -0.75 3.43 -8.31
N GLU A 189 -0.24 4.12 -7.30
CA GLU A 189 0.15 3.51 -6.01
C GLU A 189 -0.81 3.88 -4.88
N GLN A 190 -1.30 5.12 -4.90
CA GLN A 190 -2.06 5.68 -3.78
C GLN A 190 -3.25 6.49 -4.27
N LEU A 191 -4.35 6.38 -3.54
CA LEU A 191 -5.53 7.21 -3.63
C LEU A 191 -5.51 8.18 -2.45
N TYR A 192 -5.62 9.48 -2.71
CA TYR A 192 -5.68 10.49 -1.67
C TYR A 192 -7.04 11.21 -1.73
N VAL A 193 -7.74 11.29 -0.61
CA VAL A 193 -8.98 12.07 -0.51
C VAL A 193 -8.66 13.44 0.05
N ASN A 194 -8.91 14.47 -0.76
CA ASN A 194 -8.66 15.85 -0.35
C ASN A 194 -9.78 16.41 0.55
N GLU A 195 -9.60 17.65 1.04
CA GLU A 195 -10.57 18.33 1.92
C GLU A 195 -11.96 18.49 1.28
N LYS A 196 -12.02 18.58 -0.06
CA LYS A 196 -13.26 18.68 -0.83
C LYS A 196 -13.94 17.33 -1.08
N LYS A 197 -13.43 16.24 -0.49
CA LYS A 197 -13.87 14.86 -0.69
C LYS A 197 -13.75 14.41 -2.15
N GLU A 198 -12.81 14.97 -2.90
CA GLU A 198 -12.44 14.51 -4.24
C GLU A 198 -11.31 13.47 -4.13
N ILE A 199 -11.37 12.43 -4.95
CA ILE A 199 -10.33 11.39 -5.06
C ILE A 199 -9.21 11.93 -5.96
N GLU A 200 -7.97 11.84 -5.47
CA GLU A 200 -6.75 12.14 -6.18
C GLU A 200 -5.94 10.86 -6.37
N LEU A 201 -5.49 10.59 -7.59
CA LEU A 201 -4.60 9.47 -7.90
C LEU A 201 -3.15 9.94 -7.84
N ILE A 202 -2.34 9.20 -7.10
CA ILE A 202 -0.91 9.44 -6.97
C ILE A 202 -0.17 8.37 -7.80
N PRO A 203 0.49 8.77 -8.90
CA PRO A 203 1.19 7.84 -9.75
C PRO A 203 2.55 7.43 -9.16
N ARG A 204 3.03 6.25 -9.55
CA ARG A 204 4.38 5.73 -9.27
C ARG A 204 5.47 6.60 -9.90
N VAL A 205 5.19 7.18 -11.08
CA VAL A 205 6.13 7.97 -11.86
C VAL A 205 5.70 9.43 -11.95
N GLY A 206 6.63 10.31 -11.59
CA GLY A 206 6.44 11.76 -11.57
C GLY A 206 5.84 12.26 -10.25
N ASN A 207 5.75 13.58 -10.11
CA ASN A 207 5.28 14.25 -8.89
C ASN A 207 3.91 14.92 -9.07
N GLN A 208 3.22 14.60 -10.16
CA GLN A 208 1.90 15.14 -10.46
C GLN A 208 0.80 14.47 -9.61
N ARG A 209 -0.15 15.27 -9.12
CA ARG A 209 -1.41 14.75 -8.55
C ARG A 209 -2.51 14.75 -9.58
N ILE A 210 -3.21 13.64 -9.72
CA ILE A 210 -4.26 13.48 -10.73
C ILE A 210 -5.61 13.57 -10.03
N ILE A 211 -6.33 14.67 -10.22
CA ILE A 211 -7.66 14.85 -9.60
C ILE A 211 -8.69 14.11 -10.44
N LEU A 212 -9.25 13.03 -9.88
CA LEU A 212 -10.32 12.23 -10.48
C LEU A 212 -11.70 12.80 -10.15
N GLY A 213 -11.87 13.35 -8.95
CA GLY A 213 -13.18 13.75 -8.42
C GLY A 213 -13.91 12.57 -7.80
N SER A 214 -15.10 12.25 -8.29
CA SER A 214 -15.87 11.05 -7.91
C SER A 214 -15.57 9.85 -8.82
N ALA A 215 -16.02 8.67 -8.41
CA ALA A 215 -15.89 7.42 -9.18
C ALA A 215 -16.92 7.27 -10.32
N ASP A 216 -17.55 8.36 -10.75
CA ASP A 216 -18.43 8.37 -11.92
C ASP A 216 -17.62 8.31 -13.22
N SER A 217 -18.14 7.60 -14.22
CA SER A 217 -17.58 7.55 -15.58
C SER A 217 -16.08 7.27 -15.65
N LEU A 218 -15.57 6.35 -14.80
CA LEU A 218 -14.15 6.01 -14.70
C LEU A 218 -13.52 5.70 -16.07
N ASP A 219 -14.21 4.94 -16.92
CA ASP A 219 -13.75 4.63 -18.28
C ASP A 219 -13.40 5.87 -19.11
N VAL A 220 -14.24 6.91 -19.04
CA VAL A 220 -14.04 8.13 -19.82
C VAL A 220 -12.89 8.95 -19.24
N LYS A 221 -12.87 9.12 -17.91
CA LYS A 221 -11.82 9.89 -17.22
C LYS A 221 -10.44 9.27 -17.40
N MET A 222 -10.33 7.96 -17.26
CA MET A 222 -9.07 7.22 -17.43
C MET A 222 -8.62 7.20 -18.90
N ARG A 223 -9.57 7.18 -19.86
CA ARG A 223 -9.24 7.34 -21.29
C ARG A 223 -8.71 8.73 -21.62
N ASN A 224 -9.28 9.78 -21.03
CA ASN A 224 -8.78 11.15 -21.18
C ASN A 224 -7.36 11.29 -20.61
N LEU A 225 -7.11 10.68 -19.45
CA LEU A 225 -5.77 10.62 -18.86
C LEU A 225 -4.79 9.89 -19.77
N LEU A 226 -5.19 8.76 -20.36
CA LEU A 226 -4.37 8.02 -21.32
C LEU A 226 -4.05 8.85 -22.57
N ALA A 227 -5.03 9.57 -23.10
CA ALA A 227 -4.83 10.47 -24.25
C ALA A 227 -3.83 11.59 -23.90
N PHE A 228 -3.93 12.15 -22.70
CA PHE A 228 -2.97 13.14 -22.19
C PHE A 228 -1.55 12.57 -22.11
N TYR A 229 -1.38 11.35 -21.57
CA TYR A 229 -0.07 10.69 -21.52
C TYR A 229 0.51 10.39 -22.90
N LYS A 230 -0.32 10.05 -23.88
CA LYS A 230 0.16 9.76 -25.24
C LYS A 230 0.50 11.02 -26.05
N GLN A 231 -0.25 12.10 -25.88
CA GLN A 231 -0.17 13.26 -26.78
C GLN A 231 0.55 14.47 -26.18
N ALA A 232 0.34 14.74 -24.90
CA ALA A 232 0.86 15.94 -24.23
C ALA A 232 2.17 15.65 -23.49
N MET A 233 2.23 14.55 -22.73
CA MET A 233 3.39 14.22 -21.90
C MET A 233 4.72 14.14 -22.69
N PRO A 234 4.78 13.54 -23.90
CA PRO A 234 6.03 13.49 -24.67
C PRO A 234 6.53 14.86 -25.15
N LYS A 235 5.64 15.86 -25.21
CA LYS A 235 5.98 17.22 -25.67
C LYS A 235 6.44 18.12 -24.53
N VAL A 236 5.85 17.95 -23.34
CA VAL A 236 6.04 18.84 -22.18
C VAL A 236 6.95 18.28 -21.11
N GLY A 237 7.12 16.95 -21.02
CA GLY A 237 7.88 16.29 -19.96
C GLY A 237 7.12 16.16 -18.63
N TRP A 238 7.63 15.29 -17.76
CA TRP A 238 6.98 14.87 -16.50
C TRP A 238 6.92 15.96 -15.43
N ASP A 239 7.90 16.88 -15.39
CA ASP A 239 8.02 17.89 -14.33
C ASP A 239 7.24 19.19 -14.61
N THR A 240 6.53 19.26 -15.75
CA THR A 240 5.87 20.49 -16.17
C THR A 240 4.60 20.78 -15.35
N TYR A 241 3.85 19.74 -14.98
CA TYR A 241 2.57 19.90 -14.31
C TYR A 241 2.59 19.39 -12.88
N LYS A 242 2.01 20.18 -11.98
CA LYS A 242 1.80 19.82 -10.58
C LYS A 242 0.50 19.06 -10.38
N THR A 243 -0.55 19.47 -11.09
CA THR A 243 -1.89 18.92 -10.94
C THR A 243 -2.47 18.63 -12.32
N ILE A 244 -3.06 17.45 -12.50
CA ILE A 244 -3.79 17.05 -13.70
C ILE A 244 -5.22 16.76 -13.30
N ASN A 245 -6.16 17.60 -13.69
CA ASN A 245 -7.56 17.43 -13.37
C ASN A 245 -8.30 16.74 -14.52
N ILE A 246 -8.80 15.54 -14.25
CA ILE A 246 -9.56 14.70 -15.19
C ILE A 246 -11.02 14.53 -14.76
N LYS A 247 -11.50 15.34 -13.80
CA LYS A 247 -12.89 15.25 -13.32
C LYS A 247 -13.92 15.63 -14.38
N TYR A 248 -13.50 16.36 -15.42
CA TYR A 248 -14.36 16.81 -16.51
C TYR A 248 -14.34 15.82 -17.68
N THR A 249 -15.51 15.51 -18.22
CA THR A 249 -15.69 14.50 -19.26
C THR A 249 -14.98 14.84 -20.58
N ASN A 250 -14.89 16.13 -20.94
CA ASN A 250 -14.45 16.57 -22.26
C ASN A 250 -13.12 17.33 -22.26
N GLN A 251 -12.46 17.46 -21.12
CA GLN A 251 -11.22 18.24 -21.02
C GLN A 251 -10.33 17.75 -19.88
N VAL A 252 -9.02 17.87 -20.09
CA VAL A 252 -8.01 17.69 -19.05
C VAL A 252 -7.45 19.07 -18.73
N VAL A 253 -7.56 19.49 -17.47
CA VAL A 253 -7.08 20.80 -17.02
C VAL A 253 -5.82 20.61 -16.19
N CYS A 254 -4.70 21.18 -16.62
CA CYS A 254 -3.43 21.03 -15.94
C CYS A 254 -2.98 22.33 -15.29
N GLU A 255 -2.44 22.22 -14.08
CA GLU A 255 -1.77 23.31 -13.36
C GLU A 255 -0.26 23.12 -13.49
N LYS A 256 0.46 24.15 -13.97
CA LYS A 256 1.92 24.09 -14.14
C LYS A 256 2.65 24.19 -12.80
N SER A 257 3.76 23.47 -12.66
CA SER A 257 4.58 23.49 -11.43
C SER A 257 5.41 24.77 -11.26
N LYS A 258 5.77 25.44 -12.35
CA LYS A 258 6.46 26.73 -12.34
C LYS A 258 5.57 27.76 -13.02
N ALA A 259 5.43 28.94 -12.41
CA ALA A 259 4.84 30.09 -13.10
C ALA A 259 5.70 30.37 -14.34
N ASP A 260 5.07 30.49 -15.51
CA ASP A 260 5.77 30.77 -16.77
C ASP A 260 6.74 31.94 -16.55
N SER A 261 8.04 31.69 -16.69
CA SER A 261 9.10 32.72 -16.63
C SER A 261 8.94 33.78 -17.73
N VAL A 262 7.94 33.64 -18.59
CA VAL A 262 7.57 34.55 -19.68
C VAL A 262 6.71 35.73 -19.19
N LYS A 263 6.19 35.75 -17.95
CA LYS A 263 5.43 36.90 -17.40
C LYS A 263 5.83 37.33 -15.99
N VAL A 264 7.12 37.31 -15.65
CA VAL A 264 7.63 38.10 -14.53
C VAL A 264 8.69 39.05 -15.09
N LYS A 265 8.26 40.24 -15.53
CA LYS A 265 9.15 41.40 -15.46
C LYS A 265 9.50 41.51 -13.98
N VAL A 266 10.73 41.13 -13.65
CA VAL A 266 11.31 41.30 -12.32
C VAL A 266 11.13 42.77 -11.97
N ALA A 267 10.13 43.08 -11.14
CA ALA A 267 10.18 44.33 -10.39
C ALA A 267 11.50 44.27 -9.63
N PRO A 268 12.39 45.27 -9.76
CA PRO A 268 13.64 45.27 -9.03
C PRO A 268 13.30 45.11 -7.54
N ARG A 269 13.87 44.08 -6.91
CA ARG A 269 13.78 43.94 -5.45
C ARG A 269 14.23 45.26 -4.84
N PRO A 270 13.48 45.85 -3.89
CA PRO A 270 13.97 47.03 -3.20
C PRO A 270 15.30 46.63 -2.54
N VAL A 271 16.37 47.32 -2.92
CA VAL A 271 17.67 47.18 -2.28
C VAL A 271 17.46 47.62 -0.84
N VAL A 272 17.39 46.66 0.09
CA VAL A 272 17.43 46.96 1.51
C VAL A 272 18.81 47.57 1.75
N LYS A 273 18.86 48.89 1.94
CA LYS A 273 20.10 49.56 2.36
C LYS A 273 20.39 49.05 3.76
N ASP A 274 21.56 48.41 3.95
CA ASP A 274 22.03 47.96 5.25
C ASP A 274 22.01 49.14 6.24
N THR A 275 21.03 49.16 7.13
CA THR A 275 20.84 50.21 8.15
C THR A 275 22.06 50.33 9.06
N VAL A 276 22.81 49.23 9.20
CA VAL A 276 24.05 49.13 9.97
C VAL A 276 25.19 49.93 9.33
N ALA A 277 25.27 49.96 7.99
CA ALA A 277 26.28 50.77 7.29
C ALA A 277 25.94 52.27 7.32
N ALA A 278 24.65 52.62 7.27
CA ALA A 278 24.19 54.00 7.36
C ALA A 278 24.39 54.61 8.76
N ASN A 279 24.26 53.81 9.82
CA ASN A 279 24.37 54.28 11.20
C ASN A 279 25.77 54.16 11.82
N LYS A 280 26.73 53.54 11.12
CA LYS A 280 28.14 53.47 11.54
C LYS A 280 28.75 54.81 12.01
N PRO A 281 28.59 55.95 11.31
CA PRO A 281 29.19 57.21 11.76
C PRO A 281 28.57 57.74 13.06
N VAL A 282 27.28 57.46 13.31
CA VAL A 282 26.59 57.87 14.53
C VAL A 282 27.04 56.99 15.71
N ILE A 283 27.16 55.69 15.48
CA ILE A 283 27.64 54.73 16.48
C ILE A 283 29.11 55.04 16.85
N ASP A 284 29.96 55.29 15.85
CA ASP A 284 31.37 55.68 16.10
C ASP A 284 31.48 57.01 16.87
N ALA A 285 30.61 57.99 16.58
CA ALA A 285 30.59 59.25 17.31
C ALA A 285 30.18 59.05 18.78
N LEU A 286 29.18 58.20 19.04
CA LEU A 286 28.71 57.89 20.39
C LEU A 286 29.77 57.12 21.19
N VAL A 287 30.43 56.14 20.56
CA VAL A 287 31.53 55.39 21.18
C VAL A 287 32.70 56.31 21.50
N ARG A 288 33.05 57.25 20.61
CA ARG A 288 34.10 58.25 20.89
C ARG A 288 33.71 59.19 22.03
N GLN A 289 32.44 59.60 22.12
CA GLN A 289 31.96 60.40 23.26
C GLN A 289 32.04 59.62 24.57
N GLN A 290 31.63 58.35 24.57
CA GLN A 290 31.69 57.48 25.73
C GLN A 290 33.13 57.29 26.22
N ILE A 291 34.06 56.98 25.29
CA ILE A 291 35.49 56.84 25.58
C ILE A 291 36.07 58.16 26.11
N ALA A 292 35.68 59.31 25.55
CA ALA A 292 36.12 60.61 26.06
C ALA A 292 35.57 60.92 27.47
N GLN A 293 34.35 60.48 27.79
CA GLN A 293 33.79 60.59 29.14
C GLN A 293 34.47 59.65 30.13
N GLU A 294 34.76 58.41 29.74
CA GLU A 294 35.49 57.45 30.57
C GLU A 294 36.94 57.88 30.82
N ILE A 295 37.65 58.39 29.81
CA ILE A 295 38.99 58.97 29.99
C ILE A 295 38.94 60.18 30.94
N LYS A 296 37.88 60.99 30.88
CA LYS A 296 37.69 62.12 31.80
C LYS A 296 37.41 61.64 33.24
N ASN A 297 36.67 60.54 33.41
CA ASN A 297 36.42 59.94 34.71
C ASN A 297 37.66 59.23 35.28
N ASP A 298 38.47 58.55 34.44
CA ASP A 298 39.71 57.87 34.86
C ASP A 298 40.84 58.84 35.25
N GLN A 299 40.74 60.11 34.84
CA GLN A 299 41.68 61.17 35.23
C GLN A 299 41.34 61.84 36.57
N LEU A 300 40.24 61.46 37.22
CA LEU A 300 39.81 61.97 38.52
C LEU A 300 39.91 60.85 39.57
N ASP A 301 40.48 61.15 40.74
CA ASP A 301 40.35 60.31 41.95
C ASP A 301 39.02 60.60 42.68
N ASP A 302 38.67 59.78 43.68
CA ASP A 302 37.40 59.86 44.45
C ASP A 302 37.14 61.23 45.15
N GLU A 303 38.10 62.17 45.09
CA GLU A 303 37.97 63.54 45.58
C GLU A 303 38.14 64.63 44.49
N GLY A 304 38.13 64.26 43.21
CA GLY A 304 37.98 65.19 42.09
C GLY A 304 39.21 66.02 41.70
N ARG A 305 40.43 65.47 41.76
CA ARG A 305 41.66 66.13 41.24
C ARG A 305 42.34 65.35 40.10
N LEU A 306 42.96 66.09 39.18
CA LEU A 306 43.61 65.59 37.95
C LEU A 306 44.91 64.83 38.24
N LYS A 307 45.03 63.59 37.75
CA LYS A 307 46.29 62.80 37.79
C LYS A 307 47.27 63.22 36.70
N VAL A 308 48.53 63.49 37.06
CA VAL A 308 49.60 63.94 36.16
C VAL A 308 50.47 62.76 35.70
N GLY A 309 50.67 62.60 34.38
CA GLY A 309 51.90 62.02 33.83
C GLY A 309 51.85 61.26 32.51
N ALA A 310 52.50 61.84 31.48
CA ALA A 310 53.44 61.25 30.49
C ALA A 310 53.13 61.54 29.00
N LYS A 311 54.11 62.15 28.32
CA LYS A 311 54.10 62.66 26.92
C LYS A 311 54.13 61.54 25.85
N PRO A 312 53.61 61.79 24.63
CA PRO A 312 53.48 60.82 23.53
C PRO A 312 54.77 60.62 22.73
N ARG A 313 54.92 59.44 22.09
CA ARG A 313 55.93 59.16 21.04
C ARG A 313 55.27 59.11 19.65
N PRO A 314 55.97 59.55 18.59
CA PRO A 314 55.41 59.68 17.24
C PRO A 314 55.55 58.41 16.39
N ASP A 315 54.62 58.20 15.45
CA ASP A 315 54.72 57.21 14.36
C ASP A 315 55.72 57.67 13.27
N PRO A 316 56.46 56.76 12.61
CA PRO A 316 56.19 56.45 11.19
C PRO A 316 56.73 55.05 10.73
N PRO A 317 56.80 54.66 9.44
CA PRO A 317 56.01 54.98 8.22
C PRO A 317 55.55 53.71 7.43
N LYS A 318 54.84 53.93 6.32
CA LYS A 318 54.34 52.96 5.33
C LYS A 318 55.45 52.48 4.35
N ALA A 319 55.49 51.18 4.01
CA ALA A 319 56.31 50.65 2.90
C ALA A 319 55.64 49.47 2.16
N GLU A 320 55.97 49.36 0.87
CA GLU A 320 55.34 48.59 -0.20
C GLU A 320 55.66 47.08 -0.25
N LYS A 321 54.88 46.38 -1.09
CA LYS A 321 55.01 44.98 -1.54
C LYS A 321 56.34 44.68 -2.24
N LYS A 322 56.90 43.46 -2.03
CA LYS A 322 57.26 42.50 -3.10
C LYS A 322 57.64 41.10 -2.57
N GLN A 323 57.54 40.14 -3.49
CA GLN A 323 57.55 38.67 -3.40
C GLN A 323 58.82 38.02 -2.83
N ALA A 324 58.67 36.83 -2.22
CA ALA A 324 59.20 35.56 -2.76
C ALA A 324 58.82 34.34 -1.88
N LYS A 325 58.36 33.26 -2.54
CA LYS A 325 58.38 31.84 -2.10
C LYS A 325 59.77 31.25 -2.47
N PRO A 326 60.12 29.95 -2.26
CA PRO A 326 59.53 28.86 -1.45
C PRO A 326 60.57 27.95 -0.73
N THR A 327 60.14 27.07 0.20
CA THR A 327 60.72 25.70 0.32
C THR A 327 59.89 24.75 1.22
N SER A 328 59.50 23.61 0.62
CA SER A 328 59.54 22.20 1.09
C SER A 328 59.10 21.83 2.52
N ALA A 329 58.36 20.76 2.80
CA ALA A 329 58.43 19.38 2.28
C ALA A 329 57.07 18.68 2.50
N ALA A 330 56.54 17.94 1.51
CA ALA A 330 56.58 16.48 1.38
C ALA A 330 55.77 15.69 2.44
N ASN A 331 54.59 15.19 2.04
CA ASN A 331 54.33 13.75 1.99
C ASN A 331 53.04 13.44 1.18
N LYS A 332 53.25 12.70 0.08
CA LYS A 332 52.32 11.78 -0.61
C LYS A 332 52.75 10.34 -0.19
N PRO A 333 52.14 9.21 -0.63
CA PRO A 333 51.03 9.00 -1.58
C PRO A 333 49.94 8.06 -0.98
N VAL A 334 48.82 7.69 -1.60
CA VAL A 334 48.62 6.69 -2.68
C VAL A 334 47.09 6.73 -3.00
N VAL A 335 46.64 7.21 -4.17
CA VAL A 335 46.38 6.47 -5.45
C VAL A 335 45.15 5.55 -5.31
N SER A 336 43.95 5.99 -5.73
CA SER A 336 43.32 5.91 -7.07
C SER A 336 42.67 4.56 -7.38
N SER A 337 41.42 4.58 -7.86
CA SER A 337 41.09 4.15 -9.24
C SER A 337 39.57 4.11 -9.46
N THR A 338 39.22 4.47 -10.70
CA THR A 338 37.87 4.60 -11.24
C THR A 338 37.60 3.42 -12.17
N THR A 339 36.52 2.70 -11.90
CA THR A 339 35.49 2.14 -12.80
C THR A 339 35.86 1.58 -14.19
N LYS A 340 35.58 0.28 -14.36
CA LYS A 340 34.82 -0.35 -15.47
C LYS A 340 34.38 -1.76 -15.01
N PRO A 341 33.24 -2.34 -15.46
CA PRO A 341 33.19 -2.91 -16.82
C PRO A 341 31.79 -2.89 -17.49
N GLY A 342 31.80 -2.98 -18.82
CA GLY A 342 30.61 -3.16 -19.64
C GLY A 342 30.57 -4.54 -20.32
N ALA A 343 29.36 -5.11 -20.29
CA ALA A 343 28.73 -6.02 -21.25
C ALA A 343 29.25 -7.46 -21.44
N ALA A 344 28.42 -8.41 -20.97
CA ALA A 344 28.25 -9.74 -21.53
C ALA A 344 26.75 -9.95 -21.83
N GLN A 345 26.40 -10.36 -23.05
CA GLN A 345 25.09 -10.94 -23.39
C GLN A 345 25.23 -11.99 -24.51
N LYS A 346 24.82 -13.22 -24.17
CA LYS A 346 24.24 -14.27 -25.04
C LYS A 346 22.70 -14.03 -25.10
N PRO A 347 21.84 -14.79 -25.83
CA PRO A 347 22.02 -15.77 -26.90
C PRO A 347 21.02 -15.58 -28.09
N ALA A 348 21.10 -16.46 -29.10
CA ALA A 348 20.09 -16.63 -30.15
C ALA A 348 19.33 -17.96 -29.95
N SER A 349 17.98 -17.93 -29.92
CA SER A 349 17.12 -19.03 -30.36
C SER A 349 15.67 -18.56 -30.48
N ALA A 350 15.09 -18.66 -31.68
CA ALA A 350 13.65 -18.65 -31.90
C ALA A 350 13.30 -19.31 -33.24
N LYS A 351 12.38 -20.28 -33.16
CA LYS A 351 11.30 -20.64 -34.11
C LYS A 351 11.29 -22.13 -34.49
N GLU A 352 10.49 -22.88 -33.75
CA GLU A 352 9.84 -24.08 -34.24
C GLU A 352 8.35 -23.78 -34.46
N LYS A 353 7.83 -24.19 -35.62
CA LYS A 353 6.46 -23.98 -36.11
C LYS A 353 5.60 -25.17 -35.69
N VAL A 354 4.44 -24.92 -35.09
CA VAL A 354 3.35 -25.90 -35.05
C VAL A 354 2.15 -25.33 -35.80
N LYS A 355 1.74 -26.04 -36.85
CA LYS A 355 0.51 -25.82 -37.61
C LYS A 355 -0.64 -26.46 -36.85
N THR A 356 -1.72 -25.70 -36.62
CA THR A 356 -3.03 -26.25 -36.28
C THR A 356 -3.92 -26.11 -37.50
N ASP A 357 -4.30 -27.25 -38.08
CA ASP A 357 -5.33 -27.36 -39.11
C ASP A 357 -6.61 -27.77 -38.40
N THR A 358 -7.69 -26.99 -38.53
CA THR A 358 -9.01 -27.34 -38.01
C THR A 358 -10.01 -27.19 -39.15
N ARG A 359 -10.38 -28.33 -39.75
CA ARG A 359 -11.52 -28.46 -40.66
C ARG A 359 -12.63 -29.27 -40.01
N LYS A 360 -13.73 -28.55 -39.76
CA LYS A 360 -15.17 -28.90 -39.85
C LYS A 360 -15.61 -30.37 -39.95
N ASN A 361 -16.61 -30.66 -39.10
CA ASN A 361 -17.83 -31.45 -39.31
C ASN A 361 -17.72 -32.90 -39.80
N LYS A 362 -18.13 -33.86 -38.95
CA LYS A 362 -19.50 -34.38 -38.88
C LYS A 362 -19.70 -35.21 -37.62
#